data_AF-A0A3M5J422-F1
#
_entry.id   AF-A0A3M5J422-F1
#
_cell.length_a   1.000
_cell.length_b   1.000
_cell.length_c   1.000
_cell.angle_alpha   90.00
_cell.angle_beta   90.00
_cell.angle_gamma   90.00
#
_symmetry.space_group_name_H-M   'P 1'
#
loop_
_entity.id
_entity.type
_entity.pdbx_description
1 polymer ?
#
loop_
_entity_poly.entity_id
_entity_poly.type
_entity_poly.pdbx_seq_one_letter_code
_entity_poly.pdbx_strand_id
1 'polypeptide(L)'
;MNHRTQKLHVQQVLEHLAHGLAQPIALPREAIEEALRAAIMAGRLEPGERLTQQAIADAFQVSRMPVREALRSLETQGYIAT
;
A
#
# COMPACT_ATOMS: atom_id res chain seq x y z
N MET A 1 6.53 -6.23 -19.05
CA MET A 1 6.69 -7.07 -17.84
C MET A 1 5.42 -7.88 -17.62
N ASN A 2 5.53 -9.15 -17.25
CA ASN A 2 4.38 -10.05 -17.14
C ASN A 2 3.57 -9.73 -15.87
N HIS A 3 2.24 -9.88 -15.91
CA HIS A 3 1.34 -9.62 -14.77
C HIS A 3 1.72 -10.40 -13.49
N ARG A 4 2.36 -11.58 -13.63
CA ARG A 4 2.85 -12.40 -12.51
C ARG A 4 4.04 -11.75 -11.80
N THR A 5 4.95 -11.12 -12.54
CA THR A 5 6.12 -10.43 -12.00
C THR A 5 5.72 -9.15 -11.28
N GLN A 6 4.79 -8.37 -11.87
CA GLN A 6 4.26 -7.16 -11.25
C GLN A 6 3.55 -7.46 -9.91
N LYS A 7 2.71 -8.50 -9.89
CA LYS A 7 2.00 -8.91 -8.67
C LYS A 7 2.97 -9.31 -7.55
N LEU A 8 4.05 -10.01 -7.90
CA LEU A 8 5.06 -10.43 -6.94
C LEU A 8 5.82 -9.23 -6.36
N HIS A 9 6.21 -8.27 -7.21
CA HIS A 9 6.90 -7.05 -6.79
C HIS A 9 6.06 -6.23 -5.80
N VAL A 10 4.81 -5.91 -6.16
CA VAL A 10 3.91 -5.14 -5.28
C VAL A 10 3.76 -5.82 -3.92
N GLN A 11 3.57 -7.14 -3.91
CA GLN A 11 3.43 -7.90 -2.67
C GLN A 11 4.69 -7.78 -1.78
N GLN A 12 5.88 -7.93 -2.37
CA GLN A 12 7.15 -7.80 -1.65
C GLN A 12 7.34 -6.38 -1.07
N VAL A 13 6.97 -5.36 -1.83
CA VAL A 13 7.05 -3.96 -1.36
C VAL A 13 6.10 -3.75 -0.19
N LEU A 14 4.84 -4.21 -0.28
CA LEU A 14 3.86 -4.07 0.79
C LEU A 14 4.30 -4.78 2.07
N GLU A 15 4.84 -5.99 1.96
CA GLU A 15 5.39 -6.72 3.11
C GLU A 15 6.55 -5.96 3.74
N HIS A 16 7.47 -5.40 2.94
CA HIS A 16 8.59 -4.61 3.45
C HIS A 16 8.11 -3.35 4.21
N LEU A 17 7.13 -2.64 3.66
CA LEU A 17 6.53 -1.47 4.32
C LEU A 17 5.89 -1.85 5.65
N ALA A 18 5.14 -2.95 5.69
CA ALA A 18 4.49 -3.42 6.90
C ALA A 18 5.48 -3.80 8.02
N HIS A 19 6.61 -4.44 7.69
CA HIS A 19 7.63 -4.79 8.68
C HIS A 19 8.32 -3.56 9.30
N GLY A 20 8.46 -2.46 8.54
CA GLY A 20 9.06 -1.22 9.03
C GLY A 20 8.16 -0.42 9.98
N LEU A 21 6.85 -0.70 9.98
CA LEU A 21 5.89 -0.13 10.90
C LEU A 21 5.77 -1.04 12.12
N ALA A 22 6.51 -0.74 13.19
CA ALA A 22 6.52 -1.53 14.43
C ALA A 22 5.08 -1.85 14.90
N GLN A 23 4.64 -3.11 14.71
CA GLN A 23 3.24 -3.51 14.71
C GLN A 23 2.51 -3.24 16.05
N PRO A 24 1.59 -2.27 16.13
CA PRO A 24 0.53 -2.29 17.11
C PRO A 24 -0.64 -3.11 16.53
N ILE A 25 -1.50 -3.63 17.41
CA ILE A 25 -2.69 -4.44 17.06
C ILE A 25 -3.70 -3.66 16.17
N ALA A 26 -3.49 -2.36 15.97
CA ALA A 26 -4.18 -1.56 14.97
C ALA A 26 -3.22 -0.51 14.36
N LEU A 27 -3.00 -0.58 13.05
CA LEU A 27 -2.35 0.50 12.32
C LEU A 27 -3.40 1.57 11.95
N PRO A 28 -3.18 2.85 12.32
CA PRO A 28 -4.06 3.93 11.95
C PRO A 28 -4.01 4.18 10.43
N ARG A 29 -5.08 4.74 9.84
CA ARG A 29 -5.14 4.99 8.38
C ARG A 29 -3.94 5.84 7.92
N GLU A 30 -3.51 6.78 8.76
CA GLU A 30 -2.42 7.71 8.51
C GLU A 30 -1.08 6.98 8.32
N ALA A 31 -0.84 5.90 9.07
CA ALA A 31 0.38 5.11 8.93
C ALA A 31 0.41 4.34 7.60
N ILE A 32 -0.74 3.82 7.18
CA ILE A 32 -0.88 3.13 5.89
C ILE A 32 -0.69 4.14 4.74
N GLU A 33 -1.34 5.30 4.84
CA GLU A 33 -1.23 6.39 3.87
C GLU A 33 0.23 6.85 3.72
N GLU A 34 0.92 7.14 4.82
CA GLU A 34 2.31 7.58 4.82
C GLU A 34 3.23 6.54 4.17
N ALA A 35 3.09 5.28 4.55
CA ALA A 35 3.94 4.21 4.03
C ALA A 35 3.77 4.02 2.52
N LEU A 36 2.53 4.05 2.04
CA LEU A 36 2.23 3.95 0.61
C LEU A 36 2.73 5.18 -0.15
N ARG A 37 2.49 6.40 0.36
CA ARG A 37 2.97 7.64 -0.25
C ARG A 37 4.48 7.67 -0.35
N ALA A 38 5.18 7.30 0.73
CA ALA A 38 6.64 7.23 0.76
C ALA A 38 7.18 6.19 -0.24
N ALA A 39 6.48 5.07 -0.43
CA ALA A 39 6.86 4.05 -1.41
C ALA A 39 6.66 4.52 -2.86
N ILE A 40 5.57 5.22 -3.15
CA ILE A 40 5.32 5.84 -4.47
C ILE A 40 6.38 6.90 -4.76
N MET A 41 6.61 7.83 -3.82
CA MET A 41 7.60 8.90 -3.99
C MET A 41 9.03 8.39 -4.15
N ALA A 42 9.36 7.28 -3.50
CA ALA A 42 10.65 6.63 -3.62
C ALA A 42 10.79 5.76 -4.89
N GLY A 43 9.75 5.65 -5.72
CA GLY A 43 9.73 4.80 -6.91
C GLY A 43 9.74 3.29 -6.60
N ARG A 44 9.44 2.89 -5.36
CA ARG A 44 9.29 1.47 -4.99
C ARG A 44 7.98 0.89 -5.49
N LEU A 45 6.93 1.72 -5.52
CA LEU A 45 5.68 1.44 -6.23
C LEU A 45 5.69 2.26 -7.52
N GLU A 46 5.68 1.58 -8.66
CA GLU A 46 5.80 2.21 -9.97
C GLU A 46 4.42 2.63 -10.52
N PRO A 47 4.36 3.69 -11.35
CA PRO A 47 3.13 4.03 -12.06
C PRO A 47 2.60 2.86 -12.89
N GLY A 48 1.30 2.60 -12.81
CA GLY A 48 0.64 1.48 -13.51
C GLY A 48 0.64 0.17 -12.73
N GLU A 49 1.30 0.10 -11.57
CA GLU A 49 1.18 -1.04 -10.66
C GLU A 49 -0.20 -1.10 -10.01
N ARG A 50 -0.81 -2.28 -10.05
CA ARG A 50 -2.12 -2.50 -9.47
C ARG A 50 -2.00 -2.74 -7.97
N LEU A 51 -2.27 -1.71 -7.17
CA LEU A 51 -2.53 -1.85 -5.74
C LEU A 51 -3.98 -2.29 -5.48
N THR A 52 -4.15 -3.33 -4.67
CA THR A 52 -5.48 -3.80 -4.26
C THR A 52 -5.64 -3.67 -2.75
N GLN A 53 -6.86 -3.34 -2.31
CA GLN A 53 -7.19 -3.26 -0.88
C GLN A 53 -6.84 -4.55 -0.13
N GLN A 54 -7.08 -5.71 -0.77
CA GLN A 54 -6.80 -7.01 -0.16
C GLN A 54 -5.31 -7.22 0.08
N ALA A 55 -4.47 -6.99 -0.93
CA ALA A 55 -3.02 -7.16 -0.79
C ALA A 55 -2.42 -6.24 0.29
N ILE A 56 -2.88 -4.99 0.37
CA ILE A 56 -2.44 -4.06 1.40
C ILE A 56 -2.94 -4.51 2.78
N ALA A 57 -4.21 -4.89 2.91
CA ALA A 57 -4.78 -5.38 4.17
C ALA A 57 -4.02 -6.60 4.71
N ASP A 58 -3.71 -7.55 3.81
CA ASP A 58 -2.95 -8.76 4.15
C ASP A 58 -1.53 -8.44 4.58
N ALA A 59 -0.81 -7.58 3.83
CA ALA A 59 0.56 -7.21 4.17
C ALA A 59 0.64 -6.43 5.50
N PHE A 60 -0.27 -5.49 5.72
CA PHE A 60 -0.30 -4.63 6.91
C PHE A 60 -1.03 -5.29 8.10
N GLN A 61 -1.58 -6.51 7.93
CA GLN A 61 -2.35 -7.24 8.95
C GLN A 61 -3.50 -6.41 9.57
N VAL A 62 -4.22 -5.69 8.71
CA VAL A 62 -5.35 -4.83 9.09
C VAL A 62 -6.63 -5.23 8.38
N SER A 63 -7.78 -4.72 8.87
CA SER A 63 -9.02 -4.83 8.10
C SER A 63 -9.00 -3.96 6.84
N ARG A 64 -9.89 -4.24 5.88
CA ARG A 64 -9.99 -3.47 4.63
C ARG A 64 -10.49 -2.04 4.80
N MET A 65 -11.13 -1.72 5.93
CA MET A 65 -11.70 -0.39 6.20
C MET A 65 -10.63 0.72 6.21
N PRO A 66 -9.59 0.69 7.07
CA PRO A 66 -8.55 1.72 7.08
C PRO A 66 -7.75 1.78 5.77
N VAL A 67 -7.58 0.64 5.08
CA VAL A 67 -6.94 0.60 3.77
C VAL A 67 -7.73 1.38 2.73
N ARG A 68 -9.06 1.18 2.68
CA ARG A 68 -9.92 1.92 1.75
C ARG A 68 -9.86 3.42 1.99
N GLU A 69 -9.83 3.85 3.26
CA GLU A 69 -9.73 5.27 3.61
C GLU A 69 -8.37 5.86 3.22
N ALA A 70 -7.27 5.14 3.48
CA ALA A 70 -5.93 5.55 3.05
C ALA A 70 -5.84 5.68 1.52
N LEU A 71 -6.33 4.69 0.77
CA LEU A 71 -6.34 4.74 -0.69
C LEU A 71 -7.17 5.90 -1.24
N ARG A 72 -8.35 6.17 -0.66
CA ARG A 72 -9.19 7.31 -1.05
C ARG A 72 -8.52 8.65 -0.77
N SER A 73 -7.79 8.75 0.35
CA SER A 73 -6.98 9.93 0.69
C SER A 73 -5.88 10.15 -0.35
N LEU A 74 -5.15 9.09 -0.73
CA LEU A 74 -4.10 9.14 -1.75
C LEU A 74 -4.62 9.46 -3.15
N GLU A 75 -5.80 8.94 -3.51
CA GLU A 75 -6.49 9.27 -4.75
C GLU A 75 -6.88 10.76 -4.79
N THR A 76 -7.43 11.30 -3.69
CA THR A 76 -7.78 12.73 -3.58
C THR A 76 -6.54 13.64 -3.72
N GLN A 77 -5.38 13.17 -3.26
CA GLN A 77 -4.10 13.86 -3.37
C GLN A 77 -3.42 13.67 -4.75
N GLY A 78 -3.95 12.81 -5.63
CA GLY A 78 -3.41 12.56 -6.97
C GLY A 78 -2.27 11.54 -7.04
N TYR A 79 -2.03 10.77 -5.98
CA TYR A 79 -1.00 9.71 -5.97
C TYR A 79 -1.46 8.40 -6.63
N ILE A 80 -2.77 8.14 -6.61
CA ILE A 80 -3.39 6.91 -7.13
C ILE A 80 -4.56 7.32 -8.02
N ALA A 81 -4.83 6.50 -9.04
CA ALA A 81 -6.04 6.60 -9.86
C ALA A 81 -6.74 5.23 -9.87
N THR A 82 -8.07 5.24 -9.82
CA THR A 82 -8.91 4.03 -9.92
C THR A 82 -9.17 3.64 -11.37
#